data_AF-A0A3R6YDX1-F1
#
_entry.id   AF-A0A3R6YDX1-F1
#
_cell.length_a   1.000
_cell.length_b   1.000
_cell.length_c   1.000
_cell.angle_alpha   90.00
_cell.angle_beta   90.00
_cell.angle_gamma   90.00
#
_symmetry.space_group_name_H-M   'P 1'
#
loop_
_entity.id
_entity.type
_entity.pdbx_description
1 polymer ?
#
loop_
_entity_poly.entity_id
_entity_poly.type
_entity_poly.pdbx_seq_one_letter_code
_entity_poly.pdbx_strand_id
1 'polypeptide(L)'
;MTNILAFLTVFATVASATAYRNDNHELDAATKACLKARRTFNGEKRQFCAAGQDFLGWLCYDKCPSNMARVGVDCHSICPPEFTDMGLTCLKKGTYGRGVGYSWKSGDGVSNTTGMFQRCEKDNGQGNCEIHEAVVYPKCLPGYTPVGCCICQPLLPDCESFGLLPRGGFNPSVGLSCAKKIVIGKPNRPKCHADDDLVGDRCYPKCSKPSYNLGEPV
;
A
#
# COMPACT_ATOMS: atom_id res chain seq x y z
N MET A 1 76.27 -51.94 53.15
CA MET A 1 75.89 -50.53 53.37
C MET A 1 75.95 -49.80 52.05
N THR A 2 74.90 -49.05 51.78
CA THR A 2 74.42 -48.40 50.56
C THR A 2 75.40 -47.40 49.94
N ASN A 3 75.47 -47.28 48.60
CA ASN A 3 75.25 -45.99 47.89
C ASN A 3 75.41 -46.04 46.35
N ILE A 4 74.34 -45.57 45.68
CA ILE A 4 74.25 -44.62 44.53
C ILE A 4 74.85 -45.02 43.17
N LEU A 5 73.98 -45.18 42.16
CA LEU A 5 74.11 -44.74 40.75
C LEU A 5 72.76 -45.01 40.04
N ALA A 6 71.88 -44.01 39.92
CA ALA A 6 71.72 -43.14 38.74
C ALA A 6 71.23 -43.87 37.48
N PHE A 7 69.92 -43.79 37.20
CA PHE A 7 69.37 -43.99 35.86
C PHE A 7 68.47 -42.81 35.50
N LEU A 8 69.00 -41.95 34.64
CA LEU A 8 68.29 -40.89 33.92
C LEU A 8 67.35 -41.54 32.90
N THR A 9 66.05 -41.54 33.15
CA THR A 9 65.05 -41.88 32.14
C THR A 9 64.72 -40.65 31.30
N VAL A 10 65.19 -40.66 30.06
CA VAL A 10 64.83 -39.73 28.99
C VAL A 10 63.33 -39.90 28.69
N PHE A 11 62.50 -38.94 29.10
CA PHE A 11 61.15 -38.82 28.57
C PHE A 11 61.24 -38.12 27.21
N ALA A 12 61.34 -38.90 26.14
CA ALA A 12 61.08 -38.42 24.80
C ALA A 12 59.61 -38.00 24.71
N THR A 13 59.39 -36.70 24.58
CA THR A 13 58.07 -36.14 24.29
C THR A 13 57.63 -36.62 22.91
N VAL A 14 56.61 -37.48 22.87
CA VAL A 14 55.92 -37.82 21.63
C VAL A 14 55.09 -36.61 21.24
N ALA A 15 55.66 -35.73 20.42
CA ALA A 15 54.91 -34.72 19.69
C ALA A 15 54.01 -35.45 18.68
N SER A 16 52.81 -35.82 19.11
CA SER A 16 51.76 -36.26 18.19
C SER A 16 51.35 -35.04 17.38
N ALA A 17 51.97 -34.88 16.21
CA ALA A 17 51.47 -33.97 15.19
C ALA A 17 50.13 -34.53 14.71
N THR A 18 49.03 -34.14 15.35
CA THR A 18 47.74 -34.11 14.67
C THR A 18 47.93 -33.14 13.52
N ALA A 19 48.16 -33.66 12.31
CA ALA A 19 47.99 -32.90 11.10
C ALA A 19 46.51 -32.49 11.05
N TYR A 20 46.20 -31.35 11.67
CA TYR A 20 44.98 -30.61 11.39
C TYR A 20 45.12 -30.25 9.91
N ARG A 21 44.58 -31.10 9.04
CA ARG A 21 44.49 -30.80 7.61
C ARG A 21 43.50 -29.65 7.53
N ASN A 22 44.03 -28.44 7.70
CA ASN A 22 43.37 -27.23 7.26
C ASN A 22 43.25 -27.41 5.75
N ASP A 23 42.10 -27.89 5.31
CA ASP A 23 41.69 -27.78 3.92
C ASP A 23 41.46 -26.28 3.66
N ASN A 24 42.58 -25.55 3.58
CA ASN A 24 42.66 -24.25 2.96
C ASN A 24 42.43 -24.49 1.47
N HIS A 25 41.18 -24.82 1.10
CA HIS A 25 40.79 -24.87 -0.28
C HIS A 25 40.70 -23.42 -0.74
N GLU A 26 41.86 -22.84 -1.02
CA GLU A 26 42.00 -21.52 -1.58
C GLU A 26 41.11 -21.48 -2.81
N LEU A 27 40.08 -20.63 -2.75
CA LEU A 27 39.12 -20.51 -3.83
C LEU A 27 39.90 -20.16 -5.09
N ASP A 28 39.82 -21.01 -6.11
CA ASP A 28 40.55 -20.74 -7.34
C ASP A 28 40.11 -19.40 -7.95
N ALA A 29 40.99 -18.80 -8.74
CA ALA A 29 40.78 -17.49 -9.30
C ALA A 29 39.46 -17.34 -10.07
N ALA A 30 38.96 -18.41 -10.72
CA ALA A 30 37.69 -18.40 -11.42
C ALA A 30 36.50 -18.41 -10.45
N THR A 31 36.57 -19.17 -9.36
CA THR A 31 35.54 -19.14 -8.31
C THR A 31 35.52 -17.78 -7.59
N LYS A 32 36.68 -17.21 -7.27
CA LYS A 32 36.79 -15.88 -6.67
C LYS A 32 36.31 -14.77 -7.63
N ALA A 33 36.63 -14.89 -8.91
CA ALA A 33 36.12 -13.99 -9.95
C ALA A 33 34.60 -14.12 -10.12
N CYS A 34 34.05 -15.34 -10.06
CA CYS A 34 32.61 -15.57 -10.12
C CYS A 34 31.90 -14.95 -8.92
N LEU A 35 32.34 -15.23 -7.69
CA LEU A 35 31.77 -14.61 -6.49
C LEU A 35 31.89 -13.08 -6.49
N LYS A 36 32.94 -12.52 -7.10
CA LYS A 36 33.07 -11.08 -7.34
C LYS A 36 32.10 -10.59 -8.42
N ALA A 37 31.92 -11.34 -9.50
CA ALA A 37 30.94 -11.06 -10.55
C ALA A 37 29.50 -11.07 -10.02
N ARG A 38 29.18 -11.95 -9.04
CA ARG A 38 27.92 -11.91 -8.28
C ARG A 38 27.73 -10.61 -7.48
N ARG A 39 28.75 -9.77 -7.29
CA ARG A 39 28.59 -8.45 -6.64
C ARG A 39 28.36 -7.34 -7.65
N THR A 40 28.71 -7.56 -8.91
CA THR A 40 28.61 -6.59 -10.00
C THR A 40 27.54 -7.01 -11.00
N PHE A 41 26.39 -6.36 -10.92
CA PHE A 41 25.40 -6.43 -11.98
C PHE A 41 25.91 -5.59 -13.16
N ASN A 42 26.41 -6.23 -14.20
CA ASN A 42 26.91 -5.57 -15.42
C ASN A 42 25.77 -4.96 -16.29
N GLY A 43 24.71 -4.44 -15.67
CA GLY A 43 23.55 -3.85 -16.35
C GLY A 43 22.61 -4.85 -17.04
N GLU A 44 22.98 -6.12 -17.22
CA GLU A 44 22.09 -7.14 -17.77
C GLU A 44 20.95 -7.49 -16.80
N LYS A 45 19.72 -7.46 -17.32
CA LYS A 45 18.53 -7.93 -16.58
C LYS A 45 18.50 -9.46 -16.62
N ARG A 46 19.09 -10.08 -15.59
CA ARG A 46 19.21 -11.53 -15.40
C ARG A 46 17.97 -12.19 -14.75
N GLN A 47 16.91 -11.43 -14.55
CA GLN A 47 15.75 -11.87 -13.79
C GLN A 47 14.45 -11.34 -14.38
N PHE A 48 13.42 -12.18 -14.37
CA PHE A 48 12.12 -11.89 -14.96
C PHE A 48 10.99 -12.42 -14.09
N CYS A 49 9.79 -11.85 -14.26
CA CYS A 49 8.61 -12.32 -13.55
C CYS A 49 7.85 -13.36 -14.36
N ALA A 50 6.99 -14.13 -13.69
CA ALA A 50 6.05 -14.99 -14.38
C ALA A 50 5.08 -14.16 -15.25
N ALA A 51 4.42 -14.81 -16.20
CA ALA A 51 3.32 -14.17 -16.93
C ALA A 51 2.26 -13.68 -15.93
N GLY A 52 1.77 -12.46 -16.15
CA GLY A 52 0.80 -11.82 -15.25
C GLY A 52 1.40 -11.09 -14.05
N GLN A 53 2.73 -10.99 -13.96
CA GLN A 53 3.44 -10.27 -12.91
C GLN A 53 4.28 -9.13 -13.47
N ASP A 54 4.46 -8.09 -12.66
CA ASP A 54 5.35 -6.98 -12.95
C ASP A 54 6.50 -6.93 -11.95
N PHE A 55 7.66 -6.47 -12.43
CA PHE A 55 8.85 -6.30 -11.63
C PHE A 55 8.80 -4.95 -10.93
N LEU A 56 8.78 -4.95 -9.59
CA LEU A 56 8.78 -3.73 -8.78
C LEU A 56 9.94 -3.80 -7.79
N GLY A 57 10.91 -2.91 -7.97
CA GLY A 57 12.16 -2.94 -7.19
C GLY A 57 12.99 -4.16 -7.55
N TRP A 58 12.97 -5.19 -6.69
CA TRP A 58 13.71 -6.45 -6.86
C TRP A 58 12.83 -7.70 -6.87
N LEU A 59 11.52 -7.52 -6.70
CA LEU A 59 10.57 -8.62 -6.52
C LEU A 59 9.50 -8.57 -7.61
N CYS A 60 8.82 -9.69 -7.78
CA CYS A 60 7.70 -9.84 -8.69
C CYS A 60 6.38 -9.71 -7.93
N TYR A 61 5.48 -8.89 -8.45
CA TYR A 61 4.14 -8.73 -7.89
C TYR A 61 3.11 -9.03 -8.95
N ASP A 62 2.00 -9.62 -8.54
CA ASP A 62 0.88 -9.87 -9.45
C ASP A 62 0.36 -8.54 -9.99
N LYS A 63 0.00 -8.55 -11.28
CA LYS A 63 -0.68 -7.40 -11.89
C LYS A 63 -1.95 -7.08 -11.12
N CYS A 64 -2.27 -5.80 -11.04
CA CYS A 64 -3.51 -5.41 -10.38
C CYS A 64 -4.72 -5.99 -11.11
N PRO A 65 -5.73 -6.49 -10.37
CA PRO A 65 -6.98 -6.90 -10.97
C PRO A 65 -7.61 -5.77 -11.78
N SER A 66 -8.50 -6.13 -12.71
CA SER A 66 -9.29 -5.14 -13.45
C SER A 66 -9.99 -4.17 -12.50
N ASN A 67 -10.05 -2.89 -12.89
CA ASN A 67 -10.62 -1.78 -12.11
C ASN A 67 -9.87 -1.43 -10.81
N MET A 68 -8.60 -1.84 -10.70
CA MET A 68 -7.68 -1.39 -9.65
C MET A 68 -6.44 -0.74 -10.23
N ALA A 69 -5.90 0.25 -9.52
CA ALA A 69 -4.65 0.92 -9.84
C ALA A 69 -3.57 0.55 -8.82
N ARG A 70 -2.33 0.44 -9.29
CA ARG A 70 -1.18 0.15 -8.43
C ARG A 70 -0.80 1.38 -7.61
N VAL A 71 -0.70 1.21 -6.30
CA VAL A 71 -0.22 2.23 -5.35
C VAL A 71 0.86 1.59 -4.50
N GLY A 72 2.12 1.90 -4.80
CA GLY A 72 3.26 1.16 -4.23
C GLY A 72 3.25 -0.31 -4.66
N VAL A 73 3.26 -1.22 -3.68
CA VAL A 73 3.17 -2.67 -3.93
C VAL A 73 1.74 -3.20 -3.92
N ASP A 74 0.77 -2.38 -3.49
CA ASP A 74 -0.63 -2.77 -3.36
C ASP A 74 -1.46 -2.34 -4.58
N CYS A 75 -2.65 -2.91 -4.70
CA CYS A 75 -3.64 -2.56 -5.72
C CYS A 75 -4.88 -1.99 -5.04
N HIS A 76 -5.23 -0.75 -5.38
CA HIS A 76 -6.36 -0.03 -4.81
C HIS A 76 -7.47 0.10 -5.85
N SER A 77 -8.73 -0.06 -5.45
CA SER A 77 -9.88 0.19 -6.33
C SER A 77 -9.88 1.62 -6.87
N ILE A 78 -10.17 1.77 -8.17
CA ILE A 78 -10.36 3.08 -8.79
C ILE A 78 -11.71 3.65 -8.32
N CYS A 79 -11.74 4.93 -7.94
CA CYS A 79 -13.01 5.56 -7.57
C CYS A 79 -13.90 5.70 -8.82
N PRO A 80 -15.20 5.35 -8.74
CA PRO A 80 -16.13 5.58 -9.84
C PRO A 80 -16.25 7.09 -10.17
N PRO A 81 -16.70 7.45 -11.39
CA PRO A 81 -16.78 8.85 -11.83
C PRO A 81 -17.60 9.77 -10.91
N GLU A 82 -18.61 9.22 -10.22
CA GLU A 82 -19.48 9.95 -9.29
C GLU A 82 -18.81 10.25 -7.95
N PHE A 83 -17.57 9.80 -7.75
CA PHE A 83 -16.80 10.00 -6.53
C PHE A 83 -15.52 10.79 -6.80
N THR A 84 -15.08 11.52 -5.78
CA THR A 84 -13.77 12.18 -5.73
C THR A 84 -12.81 11.26 -4.98
N ASP A 85 -11.66 10.99 -5.58
CA ASP A 85 -10.60 10.21 -4.93
C ASP A 85 -9.94 11.04 -3.82
N MET A 86 -9.98 10.52 -2.60
CA MET A 86 -9.41 11.13 -1.40
C MET A 86 -8.28 10.26 -0.82
N GLY A 87 -7.62 9.45 -1.67
CA GLY A 87 -6.51 8.58 -1.28
C GLY A 87 -7.00 7.17 -0.95
N LEU A 88 -7.27 6.87 0.33
CA LEU A 88 -7.78 5.56 0.77
C LEU A 88 -9.31 5.47 0.70
N THR A 89 -9.98 6.57 0.35
CA THR A 89 -11.43 6.65 0.26
C THR A 89 -11.89 7.35 -1.01
N CYS A 90 -13.15 7.12 -1.36
CA CYS A 90 -13.87 7.78 -2.44
C CYS A 90 -15.03 8.56 -1.82
N LEU A 91 -15.09 9.87 -2.05
CA LEU A 91 -16.14 10.75 -1.52
C LEU A 91 -17.20 11.01 -2.58
N LYS A 92 -18.48 10.73 -2.29
CA LYS A 92 -19.58 10.96 -3.24
C LYS A 92 -19.67 12.45 -3.60
N LYS A 93 -19.68 12.74 -4.90
CA LYS A 93 -19.87 14.10 -5.44
C LYS A 93 -21.34 14.50 -5.40
N GLY A 94 -21.59 15.80 -5.52
CA GLY A 94 -22.93 16.35 -5.73
C GLY A 94 -23.35 17.35 -4.65
N THR A 95 -22.66 17.40 -3.51
CA THR A 95 -22.97 18.39 -2.46
C THR A 95 -22.93 19.81 -3.02
N TYR A 96 -23.96 20.59 -2.73
CA TYR A 96 -24.07 21.98 -3.18
C TYR A 96 -24.69 22.88 -2.11
N GLY A 97 -24.39 24.17 -2.20
CA GLY A 97 -24.94 25.18 -1.30
C GLY A 97 -26.26 25.77 -1.80
N ARG A 98 -27.14 26.11 -0.86
CA ARG A 98 -28.42 26.79 -1.11
C ARG A 98 -28.33 28.32 -1.03
N GLY A 99 -27.10 28.86 -0.95
CA GLY A 99 -26.82 30.27 -0.71
C GLY A 99 -26.96 30.67 0.75
N VAL A 100 -26.99 31.99 1.00
CA VAL A 100 -27.09 32.56 2.35
C VAL A 100 -28.52 32.51 2.92
N GLY A 101 -29.52 32.22 2.08
CA GLY A 101 -30.93 32.21 2.44
C GLY A 101 -31.57 33.60 2.47
N TYR A 102 -32.85 33.60 2.80
CA TYR A 102 -33.72 34.77 2.85
C TYR A 102 -33.99 35.11 4.32
N SER A 103 -33.12 35.93 4.90
CA SER A 103 -33.26 36.40 6.30
C SER A 103 -34.38 37.43 6.44
N TRP A 104 -34.81 37.65 7.70
CA TRP A 104 -35.74 38.72 8.06
C TRP A 104 -35.19 40.10 7.66
N LYS A 105 -36.03 40.98 7.15
CA LYS A 105 -35.66 42.34 6.73
C LYS A 105 -36.60 43.38 7.34
N SER A 106 -36.12 44.61 7.50
CA SER A 106 -36.93 45.75 7.94
C SER A 106 -38.17 45.89 7.06
N GLY A 107 -39.35 45.85 7.68
CA GLY A 107 -40.64 45.81 7.00
C GLY A 107 -41.34 44.45 7.06
N ASP A 108 -40.61 43.37 7.37
CA ASP A 108 -41.22 42.11 7.78
C ASP A 108 -41.82 42.28 9.19
N GLY A 109 -42.96 41.63 9.47
CA GLY A 109 -43.52 41.62 10.83
C GLY A 109 -42.55 40.98 11.83
N VAL A 110 -42.51 41.47 13.06
CA VAL A 110 -41.67 40.88 14.12
C VAL A 110 -42.09 39.42 14.33
N SER A 111 -41.10 38.52 14.35
CA SER A 111 -41.31 37.07 14.44
C SER A 111 -42.21 36.47 13.34
N ASN A 112 -42.29 37.12 12.18
CA ASN A 112 -43.05 36.65 11.02
C ASN A 112 -42.11 36.24 9.87
N THR A 113 -42.31 35.03 9.35
CA THR A 113 -41.50 34.46 8.25
C THR A 113 -42.12 34.68 6.87
N THR A 114 -43.33 35.24 6.78
CA THR A 114 -44.08 35.41 5.53
C THR A 114 -43.29 36.19 4.48
N GLY A 115 -42.66 37.31 4.87
CA GLY A 115 -41.85 38.11 3.95
C GLY A 115 -40.61 37.36 3.45
N MET A 116 -40.03 36.50 4.28
CA MET A 116 -38.91 35.65 3.90
C MET A 116 -39.33 34.58 2.88
N PHE A 117 -40.45 33.89 3.14
CA PHE A 117 -41.03 32.92 2.21
C PHE A 117 -41.42 33.56 0.88
N GLN A 118 -42.10 34.69 0.88
CA GLN A 118 -42.48 35.41 -0.35
C GLN A 118 -41.27 35.73 -1.22
N ARG A 119 -40.17 36.21 -0.62
CA ARG A 119 -38.93 36.47 -1.37
C ARG A 119 -38.32 35.19 -1.92
N CYS A 120 -38.28 34.13 -1.12
CA CYS A 120 -37.74 32.84 -1.56
C CYS A 120 -38.56 32.21 -2.69
N GLU A 121 -39.88 32.16 -2.52
CA GLU A 121 -40.81 31.53 -3.48
C GLU A 121 -40.93 32.34 -4.78
N LYS A 122 -40.71 33.65 -4.72
CA LYS A 122 -40.57 34.48 -5.92
C LYS A 122 -39.39 34.05 -6.78
N ASP A 123 -38.27 33.67 -6.15
CA ASP A 123 -37.05 33.30 -6.85
C ASP A 123 -36.99 31.81 -7.22
N ASN A 124 -37.63 30.93 -6.43
CA ASN A 124 -37.50 29.47 -6.52
C ASN A 124 -38.81 28.74 -6.84
N GLY A 125 -39.94 29.46 -6.93
CA GLY A 125 -41.27 28.91 -7.14
C GLY A 125 -42.03 28.63 -5.83
N GLN A 126 -43.36 28.70 -5.92
CA GLN A 126 -44.27 28.45 -4.79
C GLN A 126 -44.09 27.04 -4.22
N GLY A 127 -44.00 26.91 -2.90
CA GLY A 127 -43.87 25.63 -2.20
C GLY A 127 -42.46 25.01 -2.23
N ASN A 128 -41.50 25.65 -2.89
CA ASN A 128 -40.11 25.19 -3.00
C ASN A 128 -39.18 25.78 -1.94
N CYS A 129 -39.73 26.37 -0.88
CA CYS A 129 -38.96 26.98 0.20
C CYS A 129 -39.26 26.32 1.55
N GLU A 130 -38.30 26.37 2.46
CA GLU A 130 -38.40 25.85 3.82
C GLU A 130 -37.58 26.71 4.79
N ILE A 131 -37.93 26.67 6.07
CA ILE A 131 -37.21 27.39 7.11
C ILE A 131 -36.18 26.47 7.78
N HIS A 132 -34.97 26.98 7.99
CA HIS A 132 -33.91 26.33 8.74
C HIS A 132 -33.22 27.34 9.65
N GLU A 133 -33.17 27.09 10.95
CA GLU A 133 -32.49 27.96 11.95
C GLU A 133 -32.79 29.46 11.78
N ALA A 134 -34.09 29.80 11.70
CA ALA A 134 -34.61 31.16 11.55
C ALA A 134 -34.34 31.88 10.21
N VAL A 135 -33.79 31.18 9.21
CA VAL A 135 -33.61 31.70 7.83
C VAL A 135 -34.36 30.81 6.85
N VAL A 136 -35.00 31.39 5.83
CA VAL A 136 -35.68 30.62 4.78
C VAL A 136 -34.70 30.28 3.66
N TYR A 137 -34.69 29.04 3.20
CA TYR A 137 -33.87 28.54 2.10
C TYR A 137 -34.75 27.88 1.03
N PRO A 138 -34.28 27.75 -0.21
CA PRO A 138 -34.89 26.82 -1.14
C PRO A 138 -34.77 25.39 -0.61
N LYS A 139 -35.74 24.53 -0.94
CA LYS A 139 -35.65 23.10 -0.67
C LYS A 139 -34.52 22.48 -1.47
N CYS A 140 -33.97 21.38 -0.96
CA CYS A 140 -33.01 20.60 -1.72
C CYS A 140 -33.67 19.97 -2.97
N LEU A 141 -32.86 19.74 -4.01
CA LEU A 141 -33.27 19.04 -5.21
C LEU A 141 -33.68 17.61 -4.86
N PRO A 142 -34.54 16.96 -5.66
CA PRO A 142 -34.88 15.55 -5.44
C PRO A 142 -33.63 14.67 -5.33
N GLY A 143 -33.59 13.82 -4.30
CA GLY A 143 -32.42 12.98 -4.00
C GLY A 143 -31.32 13.64 -3.16
N TYR A 144 -31.59 14.83 -2.62
CA TYR A 144 -30.71 15.52 -1.69
C TYR A 144 -31.40 15.79 -0.35
N THR A 145 -30.62 15.74 0.72
CA THR A 145 -31.07 16.03 2.08
C THR A 145 -30.34 17.28 2.61
N PRO A 146 -31.04 18.19 3.29
CA PRO A 146 -30.39 19.33 3.92
C PRO A 146 -29.49 18.87 5.06
N VAL A 147 -28.27 19.39 5.12
CA VAL A 147 -27.30 19.18 6.20
C VAL A 147 -26.89 20.56 6.72
N GLY A 148 -27.22 20.84 7.99
CA GLY A 148 -27.09 22.19 8.54
C GLY A 148 -28.02 23.19 7.84
N CYS A 149 -27.72 24.48 7.96
CA CYS A 149 -28.59 25.54 7.45
C CYS A 149 -28.64 25.61 5.91
N CYS A 150 -27.51 25.44 5.23
CA CYS A 150 -27.37 25.90 3.84
C CYS A 150 -26.77 24.88 2.86
N ILE A 151 -26.52 23.64 3.25
CA ILE A 151 -25.92 22.62 2.38
C ILE A 151 -26.94 21.54 2.03
N CYS A 152 -27.01 21.16 0.76
CA CYS A 152 -27.72 19.98 0.28
C CYS A 152 -26.72 18.90 -0.06
N GLN A 153 -26.87 17.75 0.57
CA GLN A 153 -26.01 16.59 0.39
C GLN A 153 -26.76 15.47 -0.34
N PRO A 154 -26.14 14.74 -1.27
CA PRO A 154 -26.80 13.59 -1.89
C PRO A 154 -27.11 12.52 -0.84
N LEU A 155 -28.03 11.62 -1.18
CA LEU A 155 -28.27 10.41 -0.39
C LEU A 155 -26.97 9.62 -0.16
N LEU A 156 -26.91 8.92 0.98
CA LEU A 156 -25.79 8.06 1.31
C LEU A 156 -25.60 7.02 0.19
N PRO A 157 -24.39 6.87 -0.37
CA PRO A 157 -24.13 5.90 -1.41
C PRO A 157 -24.14 4.47 -0.82
N ASP A 158 -24.72 3.53 -1.56
CA ASP A 158 -24.42 2.12 -1.36
C ASP A 158 -23.01 1.83 -1.88
N CYS A 159 -22.02 1.81 -0.98
CA CYS A 159 -20.63 1.61 -1.36
C CYS A 159 -20.38 0.27 -2.07
N GLU A 160 -21.12 -0.77 -1.72
CA GLU A 160 -20.89 -2.11 -2.28
C GLU A 160 -21.30 -2.20 -3.74
N SER A 161 -22.41 -1.54 -4.12
CA SER A 161 -22.85 -1.45 -5.52
C SER A 161 -21.82 -0.76 -6.43
N PHE A 162 -20.96 0.08 -5.84
CA PHE A 162 -19.85 0.75 -6.53
C PHE A 162 -18.53 -0.02 -6.46
N GLY A 163 -18.53 -1.25 -5.93
CA GLY A 163 -17.32 -2.04 -5.77
C GLY A 163 -16.36 -1.50 -4.71
N LEU A 164 -16.85 -0.65 -3.81
CA LEU A 164 -16.11 -0.08 -2.68
C LEU A 164 -16.53 -0.80 -1.38
N LEU A 165 -15.99 -0.36 -0.25
CA LEU A 165 -16.34 -0.86 1.08
C LEU A 165 -17.09 0.22 1.86
N PRO A 166 -18.13 -0.14 2.63
CA PRO A 166 -18.79 0.80 3.53
C PRO A 166 -17.81 1.28 4.60
N ARG A 167 -17.90 2.56 4.97
CA ARG A 167 -17.13 3.11 6.09
C ARG A 167 -18.06 3.25 7.29
N GLY A 168 -17.82 2.47 8.34
CA GLY A 168 -18.56 2.59 9.59
C GLY A 168 -18.27 3.94 10.26
N GLY A 169 -19.25 4.85 10.28
CA GLY A 169 -19.10 6.13 10.95
C GLY A 169 -20.42 6.89 11.06
N PHE A 170 -20.75 7.33 12.28
CA PHE A 170 -21.97 8.08 12.62
C PHE A 170 -21.94 9.56 12.22
N ASN A 171 -20.98 9.98 11.38
CA ASN A 171 -20.82 11.39 10.97
C ASN A 171 -21.33 11.58 9.53
N PRO A 172 -22.25 12.52 9.25
CA PRO A 172 -22.83 12.74 7.92
C PRO A 172 -21.80 12.99 6.80
N SER A 173 -20.67 13.62 7.13
CA SER A 173 -19.56 13.86 6.20
C SER A 173 -18.73 12.59 5.92
N VAL A 174 -18.74 11.64 6.87
CA VAL A 174 -18.17 10.29 6.68
C VAL A 174 -19.16 9.40 5.93
N GLY A 175 -20.46 9.68 6.02
CA GLY A 175 -21.51 8.93 5.35
C GLY A 175 -21.44 8.96 3.82
N LEU A 176 -20.86 10.01 3.21
CA LEU A 176 -20.61 10.05 1.76
C LEU A 176 -19.31 9.35 1.35
N SER A 177 -18.50 8.92 2.30
CA SER A 177 -17.18 8.39 2.04
C SER A 177 -17.22 6.86 2.06
N CYS A 178 -16.90 6.27 0.91
CA CYS A 178 -16.67 4.84 0.80
C CYS A 178 -15.18 4.54 0.88
N ALA A 179 -14.79 3.46 1.56
CA ALA A 179 -13.40 3.03 1.59
C ALA A 179 -13.05 2.28 0.30
N LYS A 180 -11.82 2.46 -0.21
CA LYS A 180 -11.33 1.69 -1.34
C LYS A 180 -11.11 0.23 -0.93
N LYS A 181 -11.34 -0.70 -1.86
CA LYS A 181 -10.84 -2.07 -1.73
C LYS A 181 -9.35 -2.07 -1.98
N ILE A 182 -8.60 -2.73 -1.09
CA ILE A 182 -7.15 -2.84 -1.18
C ILE A 182 -6.80 -4.32 -1.27
N VAL A 183 -6.09 -4.68 -2.33
CA VAL A 183 -5.44 -5.99 -2.46
C VAL A 183 -3.98 -5.80 -2.14
N ILE A 184 -3.55 -6.39 -1.03
CA ILE A 184 -2.17 -6.31 -0.58
C ILE A 184 -1.26 -7.06 -1.56
N GLY A 185 -0.20 -6.37 -1.99
CA GLY A 185 0.82 -6.92 -2.86
C GLY A 185 1.55 -8.07 -2.21
N LYS A 186 1.47 -9.26 -2.81
CA LYS A 186 2.23 -10.42 -2.38
C LYS A 186 3.55 -10.48 -3.15
N PRO A 187 4.70 -10.40 -2.47
CA PRO A 187 5.99 -10.50 -3.14
C PRO A 187 6.23 -11.94 -3.60
N ASN A 188 6.70 -12.08 -4.83
CA ASN A 188 7.16 -13.32 -5.41
C ASN A 188 8.64 -13.18 -5.79
N ARG A 189 9.40 -14.27 -5.61
CA ARG A 189 10.78 -14.30 -6.06
C ARG A 189 10.83 -14.27 -7.59
N PRO A 190 11.80 -13.57 -8.18
CA PRO A 190 11.95 -13.58 -9.62
C PRO A 190 12.41 -14.95 -10.12
N LYS A 191 12.17 -15.21 -11.40
CA LYS A 191 12.72 -16.33 -12.13
C LYS A 191 14.06 -15.93 -12.74
N CYS A 192 15.02 -16.85 -12.69
CA CYS A 192 16.34 -16.67 -13.25
C CYS A 192 16.44 -17.31 -14.64
N HIS A 193 17.39 -16.85 -15.45
CA HIS A 193 17.75 -17.56 -16.67
C HIS A 193 18.33 -18.94 -16.33
N ALA A 194 18.33 -19.84 -17.31
CA ALA A 194 18.76 -21.23 -17.11
C ALA A 194 20.19 -21.35 -16.54
N ASP A 195 21.06 -20.39 -16.86
CA ASP A 195 22.47 -20.37 -16.45
C ASP A 195 22.73 -19.56 -15.18
N ASP A 196 21.67 -19.16 -14.47
CA ASP A 196 21.74 -18.34 -13.26
C ASP A 196 21.18 -19.09 -12.04
N ASP A 197 21.75 -18.81 -10.87
CA ASP A 197 21.27 -19.23 -9.56
C ASP A 197 20.58 -18.07 -8.84
N LEU A 198 19.42 -18.35 -8.22
CA LEU A 198 18.74 -17.41 -7.33
C LEU A 198 19.41 -17.43 -5.95
N VAL A 199 19.99 -16.30 -5.53
CA VAL A 199 20.50 -16.12 -4.16
C VAL A 199 19.88 -14.90 -3.52
N GLY A 200 19.19 -15.14 -2.39
CA GLY A 200 18.23 -14.18 -1.85
C GLY A 200 17.12 -13.95 -2.88
N ASP A 201 16.89 -12.68 -3.23
CA ASP A 201 15.88 -12.25 -4.19
C ASP A 201 16.49 -11.78 -5.53
N ARG A 202 17.72 -12.23 -5.85
CA ARG A 202 18.40 -11.85 -7.09
C ARG A 202 19.05 -13.02 -7.81
N CYS A 203 19.02 -12.95 -9.13
CA CYS A 203 19.65 -13.92 -10.01
C CYS A 203 21.10 -13.56 -10.29
N TYR A 204 21.95 -14.59 -10.26
CA TYR A 204 23.38 -14.48 -10.44
C TYR A 204 23.89 -15.57 -11.38
N PRO A 205 24.91 -15.32 -12.21
CA PRO A 205 25.53 -16.37 -13.00
C PRO A 205 25.98 -17.55 -12.14
N LYS A 206 25.70 -18.76 -12.62
CA LYS A 206 26.24 -20.00 -12.04
C LYS A 206 27.76 -19.95 -12.03
N CYS A 207 28.35 -20.40 -10.93
CA CYS A 207 29.80 -20.60 -10.87
C CYS A 207 30.14 -22.01 -11.32
N SER A 208 31.11 -22.17 -12.22
CA SER A 208 31.45 -23.43 -12.89
C SER A 208 32.07 -24.52 -11.99
N LYS A 209 31.97 -24.43 -10.65
CA LYS A 209 32.44 -25.49 -9.74
C LYS A 209 31.46 -25.79 -8.60
N PRO A 210 31.32 -27.06 -8.18
CA PRO A 210 30.10 -27.58 -7.55
C PRO A 210 30.10 -27.57 -6.02
N SER A 211 31.07 -26.98 -5.31
CA SER A 211 31.30 -27.33 -3.90
C SER A 211 31.03 -26.21 -2.88
N TYR A 212 30.06 -25.33 -3.12
CA TYR A 212 29.56 -24.46 -2.05
C TYR A 212 28.06 -24.24 -2.20
N ASN A 213 27.29 -25.10 -1.53
CA ASN A 213 25.90 -24.79 -1.20
C ASN A 213 25.91 -23.69 -0.12
N LEU A 214 25.47 -22.49 -0.49
CA LEU A 214 25.24 -21.41 0.47
C LEU A 214 23.98 -21.74 1.28
N GLY A 215 24.17 -22.35 2.45
CA GLY A 215 23.11 -22.74 3.37
C GLY A 215 23.58 -23.52 4.60
N GLU A 216 24.80 -24.06 4.61
CA GLU A 216 25.36 -24.65 5.82
C GLU A 216 26.07 -23.58 6.65
N PRO A 217 25.78 -23.48 7.96
CA PRO A 217 26.53 -22.62 8.85
C PRO A 217 27.97 -23.14 8.93
N VAL A 218 28.92 -22.23 8.75
CA VAL A 218 30.36 -22.45 8.97
C VAL A 218 30.62 -22.72 10.45
#